data_AF-A0A1B9BYU9-F1
#
_entry.id   AF-A0A1B9BYU9-F1
#
_cell.length_a   1.000
_cell.length_b   1.000
_cell.length_c   1.000
_cell.angle_alpha   90.00
_cell.angle_beta   90.00
_cell.angle_gamma   90.00
#
_symmetry.space_group_name_H-M   'P 1'
#
loop_
_entity.id
_entity.type
_entity.pdbx_description
1 polymer ?
#
loop_
_entity_poly.entity_id
_entity_poly.type
_entity_poly.pdbx_seq_one_letter_code
_entity_poly.pdbx_strand_id
1 'polypeptide(L)'
;MIIKERDTTWRKKTMELDLLLSCNLTPEHRRLVEQEKRNLQAGESAEAQVAYDLNFRFREYKNWVVLHDLRLVDGNDVAQIDHLLIVRTLDFFVLETKITPGACEYHHRGSLRPIPRKGVPIQ
;
A
#
# COMPACT_ATOMS: atom_id res chain seq x y z
N MET A 1 -12.36 -1.59 -17.29
CA MET A 1 -13.41 -2.19 -16.44
C MET A 1 -12.82 -2.41 -15.05
N ILE A 2 -13.48 -1.92 -14.01
CA ILE A 2 -13.05 -2.11 -12.62
C ILE A 2 -13.94 -3.20 -12.04
N ILE A 3 -13.34 -4.30 -11.59
CA ILE A 3 -14.11 -5.47 -11.07
C ILE A 3 -14.05 -5.52 -9.54
N LYS A 4 -12.93 -5.09 -8.94
CA LYS A 4 -12.74 -5.11 -7.49
C LYS A 4 -12.18 -3.78 -7.02
N GLU A 5 -12.98 -3.08 -6.23
CA GLU A 5 -12.59 -1.84 -5.54
C GLU A 5 -11.70 -2.12 -4.32
N ARG A 6 -11.06 -1.06 -3.82
CA ARG A 6 -10.21 -1.11 -2.62
C ARG A 6 -11.01 -1.44 -1.36
N ASP A 7 -10.41 -2.19 -0.44
CA ASP A 7 -10.99 -2.57 0.84
C ASP A 7 -10.87 -1.42 1.87
N THR A 8 -11.75 -1.46 2.87
CA THR A 8 -11.83 -0.50 3.98
C THR A 8 -11.39 -1.08 5.32
N THR A 9 -10.85 -2.31 5.33
CA THR A 9 -10.37 -3.02 6.53
C THR A 9 -9.38 -2.21 7.39
N TRP A 10 -8.58 -1.35 6.77
CA TRP A 10 -7.65 -0.43 7.45
C TRP A 10 -8.32 0.51 8.47
N ARG A 11 -9.61 0.82 8.28
CA ARG A 11 -10.37 1.65 9.21
C ARG A 11 -10.48 1.01 10.59
N LYS A 12 -10.63 -0.33 10.64
CA LYS A 12 -10.68 -1.07 11.91
C LYS A 12 -9.34 -0.97 12.65
N LYS A 13 -8.23 -1.19 11.94
CA LYS A 13 -6.88 -1.04 12.51
C LYS A 13 -6.64 0.39 13.04
N THR A 14 -7.09 1.40 12.30
CA THR A 14 -6.97 2.80 12.74
C THR A 14 -7.76 3.05 14.02
N MET A 15 -8.99 2.52 14.11
CA MET A 15 -9.82 2.60 15.32
C MET A 15 -9.18 1.90 16.53
N GLU A 16 -8.55 0.73 16.32
CA GLU A 16 -7.84 0.02 17.38
C GLU A 16 -6.64 0.84 17.89
N LEU A 17 -5.88 1.47 17.00
CA LEU A 17 -4.78 2.36 17.38
C LEU A 17 -5.30 3.60 18.13
N ASP A 18 -6.44 4.16 17.73
CA ASP A 18 -7.09 5.27 18.45
C ASP A 18 -7.54 4.85 19.86
N LEU A 19 -8.08 3.65 20.00
CA LEU A 19 -8.44 3.08 21.30
C LEU A 19 -7.20 2.92 22.19
N LEU A 20 -6.10 2.40 21.67
CA LEU A 20 -4.84 2.27 22.41
C LEU A 20 -4.33 3.64 22.89
N LEU A 21 -4.40 4.68 22.06
CA LEU A 21 -3.98 6.04 22.44
C LEU A 21 -4.83 6.67 23.53
N SER A 22 -6.09 6.21 23.70
CA SER A 22 -6.99 6.62 24.77
C SER A 22 -6.66 5.97 26.12
N CYS A 23 -5.87 4.89 26.13
CA CYS A 23 -5.43 4.23 27.35
C CYS A 23 -4.26 4.97 28.03
N ASN A 24 -4.00 4.60 29.29
CA ASN A 24 -2.86 5.12 30.05
C ASN A 24 -1.57 4.40 29.65
N LEU A 25 -1.00 4.81 28.51
CA LEU A 25 0.24 4.27 27.97
C LEU A 25 1.48 4.95 28.58
N THR A 26 2.59 4.22 28.69
CA THR A 26 3.90 4.83 28.92
C THR A 26 4.27 5.74 27.73
N PRO A 27 5.15 6.74 27.92
CA PRO A 27 5.58 7.62 26.83
C PRO A 27 6.16 6.86 25.63
N GLU A 28 6.88 5.76 25.88
CA GLU A 28 7.43 4.89 24.85
C GLU A 28 6.33 4.21 24.03
N HIS A 29 5.37 3.54 24.69
CA HIS A 29 4.27 2.86 24.00
C HIS A 29 3.41 3.86 23.22
N ARG A 30 3.12 5.05 23.79
CA ARG A 30 2.40 6.10 23.08
C ARG A 30 3.09 6.48 21.77
N ARG A 31 4.41 6.69 21.81
CA ARG A 31 5.21 7.03 20.62
C ARG A 31 5.14 5.94 19.55
N LEU A 32 5.21 4.66 19.94
CA LEU A 32 5.10 3.53 19.02
C LEU A 32 3.73 3.49 18.33
N VAL A 33 2.66 3.65 19.11
CA VAL A 33 1.30 3.65 18.57
C VAL A 33 1.07 4.84 17.63
N GLU A 34 1.55 6.03 17.97
CA GLU A 34 1.49 7.21 17.09
C GLU A 34 2.30 7.04 15.81
N GLN A 35 3.45 6.36 15.89
CA GLN A 35 4.26 6.06 14.72
C GLN A 35 3.55 5.05 13.80
N GLU A 36 3.00 3.98 14.37
CA GLU A 36 2.25 2.97 13.62
C GLU A 36 1.01 3.57 12.94
N LYS A 37 0.26 4.41 13.67
CA LYS A 37 -0.88 5.14 13.11
C LYS A 37 -0.48 6.01 11.92
N ARG A 38 0.64 6.76 12.03
CA ARG A 38 1.15 7.58 10.93
C ARG A 38 1.57 6.73 9.73
N ASN A 39 2.26 5.63 9.96
CA ASN A 39 2.69 4.72 8.90
C ASN A 39 1.50 4.11 8.16
N LEU A 40 0.50 3.62 8.92
CA LEU A 40 -0.74 3.08 8.37
C LEU A 40 -1.46 4.14 7.53
N GLN A 41 -1.71 5.33 8.10
CA GLN A 41 -2.40 6.41 7.39
C GLN A 41 -1.67 6.86 6.12
N ALA A 42 -0.33 6.93 6.18
CA ALA A 42 0.46 7.23 5.00
C ALA A 42 0.23 6.16 3.93
N GLY A 43 0.43 4.88 4.28
CA GLY A 43 0.25 3.72 3.39
C GLY A 43 -1.09 3.74 2.68
N GLU A 44 -2.16 3.86 3.48
CA GLU A 44 -3.53 3.90 3.00
C GLU A 44 -3.82 5.08 2.07
N SER A 45 -3.20 6.24 2.32
CA SER A 45 -3.34 7.42 1.47
C SER A 45 -2.64 7.25 0.13
N ALA A 46 -1.46 6.63 0.10
CA ALA A 46 -0.76 6.39 -1.16
C ALA A 46 -1.51 5.36 -2.01
N GLU A 47 -1.92 4.24 -1.42
CA GLU A 47 -2.71 3.23 -2.13
C GLU A 47 -4.04 3.78 -2.65
N ALA A 48 -4.73 4.62 -1.86
CA ALA A 48 -5.95 5.28 -2.30
C ALA A 48 -5.70 6.21 -3.49
N GLN A 49 -4.58 6.94 -3.49
CA GLN A 49 -4.21 7.81 -4.61
C GLN A 49 -3.91 6.98 -5.88
N VAL A 50 -3.13 5.91 -5.77
CA VAL A 50 -2.82 5.04 -6.91
C VAL A 50 -4.08 4.38 -7.45
N ALA A 51 -4.96 3.87 -6.59
CA ALA A 51 -6.24 3.29 -7.01
C ALA A 51 -7.12 4.31 -7.73
N TYR A 52 -7.20 5.55 -7.21
CA TYR A 52 -7.92 6.64 -7.88
C TYR A 52 -7.35 6.92 -9.28
N ASP A 53 -6.02 7.04 -9.41
CA ASP A 53 -5.35 7.34 -10.67
C ASP A 53 -5.56 6.22 -11.70
N LEU A 54 -5.45 4.95 -11.27
CA LEU A 54 -5.72 3.78 -12.11
C LEU A 54 -7.17 3.75 -12.56
N ASN A 55 -8.13 3.94 -11.65
CA ASN A 55 -9.54 3.97 -11.97
C ASN A 55 -9.86 5.09 -12.96
N PHE A 56 -9.34 6.29 -12.72
CA PHE A 56 -9.51 7.43 -13.61
C PHE A 56 -8.91 7.16 -14.99
N ARG A 57 -7.71 6.58 -15.06
CA ARG A 57 -7.03 6.28 -16.31
C ARG A 57 -7.73 5.19 -17.11
N PHE A 58 -8.16 4.11 -16.46
CA PHE A 58 -8.64 2.89 -17.12
C PHE A 58 -10.16 2.78 -17.25
N ARG A 59 -10.94 3.73 -16.69
CA ARG A 59 -12.40 3.75 -16.84
C ARG A 59 -12.89 3.80 -18.29
N GLU A 60 -12.15 4.46 -19.18
CA GLU A 60 -12.55 4.64 -20.59
C GLU A 60 -12.05 3.50 -21.50
N TYR A 61 -11.11 2.69 -21.01
CA TYR A 61 -10.52 1.61 -21.80
C TYR A 61 -11.23 0.28 -21.54
N LYS A 62 -12.02 -0.16 -22.53
CA LYS A 62 -12.83 -1.40 -22.45
C LYS A 62 -12.01 -2.69 -22.43
N ASN A 63 -10.76 -2.65 -22.91
CA ASN A 63 -9.89 -3.83 -23.04
C ASN A 63 -8.98 -4.07 -21.83
N TRP A 64 -9.22 -3.34 -20.74
CA TRP A 64 -8.45 -3.43 -19.50
C TRP A 64 -9.37 -3.82 -18.36
N VAL A 65 -8.87 -4.71 -17.51
CA VAL A 65 -9.46 -5.04 -16.22
C VAL A 65 -8.53 -4.52 -15.13
N VAL A 66 -9.08 -3.87 -14.12
CA VAL A 66 -8.37 -3.42 -12.92
C VAL A 66 -8.97 -4.10 -11.70
N LEU A 67 -8.11 -4.68 -10.87
CA LEU A 67 -8.43 -5.34 -9.61
C LEU A 67 -7.55 -4.76 -8.51
N HIS A 68 -8.16 -4.21 -7.45
CA HIS A 68 -7.44 -3.74 -6.27
C HIS A 68 -7.52 -4.76 -5.11
N ASP A 69 -6.49 -4.78 -4.26
CA ASP A 69 -6.33 -5.60 -3.05
C ASP A 69 -6.60 -7.10 -3.28
N LEU A 70 -6.07 -7.66 -4.35
CA LEU A 70 -6.32 -9.06 -4.70
C LEU A 70 -5.57 -9.97 -3.71
N ARG A 71 -6.33 -10.79 -2.98
CA ARG A 71 -5.79 -11.82 -2.09
C ARG A 71 -6.00 -13.19 -2.71
N LEU A 72 -4.91 -13.87 -3.02
CA LEU A 72 -4.88 -15.23 -3.53
C LEU A 72 -4.45 -16.16 -2.40
N VAL A 73 -5.17 -17.26 -2.22
CA VAL A 73 -4.90 -18.26 -1.18
C VAL A 73 -4.67 -19.61 -1.87
N ASP A 74 -3.53 -20.24 -1.57
CA ASP A 74 -3.18 -21.57 -2.03
C ASP A 74 -2.68 -22.40 -0.85
N GLY A 75 -3.55 -23.24 -0.29
CA GLY A 75 -3.27 -23.95 0.96
C GLY A 75 -2.97 -22.99 2.11
N ASN A 76 -1.71 -22.99 2.57
CA ASN A 76 -1.22 -22.10 3.64
C ASN A 76 -0.54 -20.83 3.10
N ASP A 77 -0.31 -20.75 1.79
CA ASP A 77 0.34 -19.61 1.15
C ASP A 77 -0.69 -18.55 0.79
N VAL A 78 -0.34 -17.29 1.07
CA VAL A 78 -1.20 -16.15 0.78
C VAL A 78 -0.39 -15.07 0.08
N ALA A 79 -0.80 -14.73 -1.14
CA ALA A 79 -0.26 -13.60 -1.87
C ALA A 79 -1.27 -12.45 -1.82
N GLN A 80 -0.78 -11.25 -1.51
CA GLN A 80 -1.52 -10.01 -1.63
C GLN A 80 -0.90 -9.20 -2.76
N ILE A 81 -1.74 -8.79 -3.72
CA ILE A 81 -1.36 -7.94 -4.84
C ILE A 81 -2.18 -6.65 -4.69
N ASP A 82 -1.49 -5.52 -4.55
CA ASP A 82 -2.15 -4.23 -4.36
C ASP A 82 -3.03 -3.90 -5.57
N HIS A 83 -2.45 -3.93 -6.77
CA HIS A 83 -3.18 -3.64 -8.01
C HIS A 83 -2.77 -4.58 -9.14
N LEU A 84 -3.73 -5.31 -9.68
CA LEU A 84 -3.56 -6.17 -10.85
C LEU A 84 -4.30 -5.58 -12.05
N LEU A 85 -3.57 -5.35 -13.14
CA LEU A 85 -4.15 -4.97 -14.43
C LEU A 85 -4.05 -6.16 -15.38
N ILE A 86 -5.14 -6.41 -16.11
CA ILE A 86 -5.22 -7.50 -17.09
C ILE A 86 -5.68 -6.90 -18.41
N VAL A 87 -4.92 -7.16 -19.48
CA VAL A 87 -5.31 -6.77 -20.84
C VAL A 87 -6.07 -7.89 -21.54
N ARG A 88 -6.76 -7.56 -22.63
CA ARG A 88 -7.50 -8.53 -23.45
C ARG A 88 -6.66 -9.73 -23.94
N THR A 89 -5.35 -9.57 -24.10
CA THR A 89 -4.42 -10.64 -24.48
C THR A 89 -4.01 -11.55 -23.32
N LEU A 90 -4.57 -11.32 -22.11
CA LEU A 90 -4.20 -11.99 -20.87
C LEU A 90 -2.76 -11.73 -20.43
N ASP A 91 -2.20 -10.58 -20.78
CA ASP A 91 -0.99 -10.09 -20.11
C ASP A 91 -1.39 -9.46 -18.77
N PHE A 92 -0.59 -9.75 -17.75
CA PHE A 92 -0.82 -9.33 -16.37
C PHE A 92 0.25 -8.31 -15.95
N PHE A 93 -0.18 -7.20 -15.36
CA PHE A 93 0.71 -6.20 -14.78
C PHE A 93 0.40 -6.08 -13.29
N VAL A 94 1.41 -6.38 -12.47
CA VAL A 94 1.35 -6.24 -11.02
C VAL A 94 1.96 -4.90 -10.65
N LEU A 95 1.19 -4.07 -9.95
CA LEU A 95 1.63 -2.78 -9.45
C LEU A 95 1.56 -2.83 -7.92
N GLU A 96 2.72 -2.63 -7.31
CA GLU A 96 2.91 -2.58 -5.87
C GLU A 96 3.01 -1.12 -5.42
N THR A 97 2.31 -0.76 -4.34
CA THR A 97 2.39 0.58 -3.76
C THR A 97 3.36 0.56 -2.59
N LYS A 98 4.39 1.40 -2.64
CA LYS A 98 5.37 1.51 -1.55
C LYS A 98 5.63 2.95 -1.16
N ILE A 99 5.46 3.24 0.11
CA ILE A 99 5.90 4.51 0.70
C ILE A 99 7.28 4.33 1.28
N THR A 100 8.14 5.30 0.99
CA THR A 100 9.50 5.35 1.51
C THR A 100 9.77 6.74 2.07
N PRO A 101 10.35 6.83 3.28
CA PRO A 101 10.75 8.11 3.83
C PRO A 101 12.04 8.59 3.14
N GLY A 102 11.95 9.69 2.38
CA GLY A 102 13.09 10.31 1.73
C GLY A 102 13.13 10.09 0.22
N ALA A 103 14.24 10.47 -0.41
CA ALA A 103 14.44 10.26 -1.84
C ALA A 103 14.70 8.78 -2.11
N CYS A 104 14.24 8.27 -3.25
CA CYS A 104 14.49 6.91 -3.68
C CYS A 104 15.19 6.88 -5.04
N GLU A 105 16.04 5.88 -5.22
CA GLU A 105 16.62 5.53 -6.50
C GLU A 105 15.88 4.32 -7.08
N TYR A 106 15.67 4.37 -8.39
CA TYR A 106 15.10 3.25 -9.14
C TYR A 106 16.21 2.25 -9.47
N HIS A 107 16.08 1.03 -8.97
CA HIS A 107 16.99 -0.05 -9.29
C HIS A 107 16.45 -0.85 -10.48
N HIS A 108 17.34 -1.25 -11.40
CA HIS A 108 17.03 -1.88 -12.70
C HIS A 108 16.03 -3.07 -12.64
N ARG A 109 15.90 -3.75 -11.50
CA ARG A 109 14.97 -4.88 -11.28
C ARG A 109 13.57 -4.47 -10.79
N GLY A 110 13.18 -3.21 -10.94
CA GLY A 110 11.87 -2.73 -10.49
C GLY A 110 11.74 -2.50 -8.98
N SER A 111 12.86 -2.48 -8.25
CA SER A 111 12.86 -2.19 -6.81
C SER A 111 13.27 -0.73 -6.54
N LEU A 112 12.60 -0.10 -5.57
CA LEU A 112 12.98 1.20 -5.05
C LEU A 112 13.92 1.02 -3.85
N ARG A 113 15.05 1.74 -3.84
CA ARG A 113 15.94 1.82 -2.68
C ARG A 113 15.91 3.24 -2.10
N PRO A 114 15.80 3.40 -0.77
CA PRO A 114 15.94 4.70 -0.14
C PRO A 114 17.37 5.21 -0.32
N ILE A 115 17.50 6.46 -0.76
CA ILE A 115 18.77 7.17 -0.82
C ILE A 115 19.07 7.63 0.61
N PRO A 116 20.17 7.16 1.24
CA PRO A 116 20.52 7.58 2.58
C PRO A 116 20.75 9.08 2.61
N ARG A 117 20.15 9.76 3.60
CA ARG A 117 20.48 11.16 3.88
C ARG A 117 21.96 11.22 4.28
N LYS A 118 22.74 12.11 3.64
CA LYS A 118 24.16 12.30 3.96
C LYS A 118 24.35 12.38 5.49
N GLY A 119 25.11 11.44 6.06
CA GLY A 119 25.48 11.43 7.48
C GLY A 119 24.73 10.47 8.40
N VAL A 120 23.83 9.61 7.91
CA VAL A 120 23.17 8.58 8.74
C VAL A 120 23.70 7.20 8.35
N PRO A 121 24.39 6.47 9.25
CA PRO A 121 24.84 5.10 8.97
C PRO A 121 23.63 4.15 8.93
N ILE A 122 23.68 3.22 7.99
CA ILE A 122 22.71 2.13 7.85
C ILE A 122 22.99 1.15 9.00
N GLN A 123 22.01 0.93 9.89
CA GLN A 123 22.01 -0.18 10.85
C GLN A 123 21.35 -1.39 10.22
#